data_AF-K0JXI4-F1
#
_entry.id   AF-K0JXI4-F1
#
_cell.length_a   1.000
_cell.length_b   1.000
_cell.length_c   1.000
_cell.angle_alpha   90.00
_cell.angle_beta   90.00
_cell.angle_gamma   90.00
#
_symmetry.space_group_name_H-M   'P 1'
#
loop_
_entity.id
_entity.type
_entity.pdbx_description
1 polymer ?
#
loop_
_entity_poly.entity_id
_entity_poly.type
_entity_poly.pdbx_seq_one_letter_code
_entity_poly.pdbx_strand_id
1 'polypeptide(L)'
;MTTSDLPRAVVGAACLAPWGERARDVPGAAPVDLTSVPGFVTSRFNPLVAAVAEQCLGAPGGDLIHGLGERTAIVLATACGDTTTSDLATRKLVAGQVHSPLLFFQSVTTSILGHLARQYGITGPVSCVSACEDLAGSALRLADLLLFDDELEQVLVIGVELAPNDRVTWVRDRLGAEHPLGRLPLGEDAAVALLLRRATRGRPAVPADPPHPAYGWLGQLVGLCTAAAHPDTSTTD
;
A
#
# COMPACT_ATOMS: atom_id res chain seq x y z
N MET A 1 -6.40 -28.31 -0.69
CA MET A 1 -6.61 -26.89 -1.04
C MET A 1 -5.28 -26.20 -0.92
N THR A 2 -4.69 -25.76 -2.02
CA THR A 2 -3.49 -24.92 -1.99
C THR A 2 -3.91 -23.52 -1.51
N THR A 3 -3.04 -22.83 -0.76
CA THR A 3 -3.28 -21.49 -0.19
C THR A 3 -3.59 -20.40 -1.22
N SER A 4 -3.45 -20.69 -2.52
CA SER A 4 -3.71 -19.79 -3.64
C SER A 4 -5.19 -19.70 -4.08
N ASP A 5 -6.10 -20.45 -3.43
CA ASP A 5 -7.50 -20.63 -3.87
C ASP A 5 -8.56 -20.07 -2.92
N LEU A 6 -8.21 -19.30 -1.89
CA LEU A 6 -9.22 -18.69 -1.03
C LEU A 6 -9.93 -17.53 -1.75
N PRO A 7 -11.27 -17.58 -1.91
CA PRO A 7 -12.01 -16.42 -2.39
C PRO A 7 -11.95 -15.33 -1.33
N ARG A 8 -11.56 -14.12 -1.75
CA ARG A 8 -11.52 -12.92 -0.91
C ARG A 8 -12.46 -11.86 -1.47
N ALA A 9 -13.12 -11.11 -0.61
CA ALA A 9 -13.91 -9.94 -0.97
C ALA A 9 -13.16 -8.66 -0.59
N VAL A 10 -13.20 -7.65 -1.45
CA VAL A 10 -12.79 -6.29 -1.12
C VAL A 10 -13.97 -5.63 -0.42
N VAL A 11 -13.83 -5.31 0.86
CA VAL A 11 -14.89 -4.69 1.68
C VAL A 11 -14.64 -3.22 1.98
N GLY A 12 -13.41 -2.75 1.75
CA GLY A 12 -13.02 -1.36 1.78
C GLY A 12 -11.92 -1.14 0.75
N ALA A 13 -11.92 -0.01 0.08
CA ALA A 13 -10.89 0.32 -0.90
C ALA A 13 -10.69 1.82 -1.00
N ALA A 14 -9.44 2.24 -1.12
CA ALA A 14 -9.08 3.61 -1.44
C ALA A 14 -7.83 3.61 -2.32
N CYS A 15 -7.74 4.58 -3.20
CA CYS A 15 -6.51 4.89 -3.92
C CYS A 15 -6.23 6.37 -3.80
N LEU A 16 -4.95 6.71 -3.72
CA LEU A 16 -4.45 8.07 -3.70
C LEU A 16 -3.42 8.23 -4.82
N ALA A 17 -3.69 9.20 -5.67
CA ALA A 17 -2.79 9.72 -6.67
C ALA A 17 -2.20 11.06 -6.17
N PRO A 18 -1.32 11.70 -6.95
CA PRO A 18 -0.92 13.09 -6.69
C PRO A 18 -2.12 14.04 -6.58
N TRP A 19 -1.85 15.27 -6.15
CA TRP A 19 -2.84 16.33 -6.01
C TRP A 19 -2.65 17.41 -7.08
N GLY A 20 -3.68 18.23 -7.30
CA GLY A 20 -3.63 19.35 -8.25
C GLY A 20 -3.78 18.91 -9.72
N GLU A 21 -3.20 19.66 -10.66
CA GLU A 21 -3.39 19.39 -12.10
C GLU A 21 -2.86 18.03 -12.57
N ARG A 22 -1.90 17.48 -11.83
CA ARG A 22 -1.32 16.14 -12.01
C ARG A 22 -2.29 15.00 -11.67
N ALA A 23 -3.37 15.34 -10.97
CA ALA A 23 -4.40 14.42 -10.52
C ALA A 23 -5.61 14.38 -11.46
N ARG A 24 -5.65 15.18 -12.53
CA ARG A 24 -6.82 15.21 -13.43
C ARG A 24 -7.00 13.85 -14.11
N ASP A 25 -8.23 13.34 -14.05
CA ASP A 25 -8.68 12.14 -14.76
C ASP A 25 -7.99 10.81 -14.37
N VAL A 26 -7.36 10.75 -13.18
CA VAL A 26 -6.77 9.51 -12.63
C VAL A 26 -7.50 9.05 -11.35
N PRO A 27 -7.69 7.74 -11.13
CA PRO A 27 -8.31 7.24 -9.91
C PRO A 27 -7.57 7.66 -8.62
N GLY A 28 -8.30 8.19 -7.64
CA GLY A 28 -7.69 8.60 -6.38
C GLY A 28 -7.05 9.98 -6.39
N ALA A 29 -7.37 10.79 -7.41
CA ALA A 29 -7.00 12.20 -7.47
C ALA A 29 -7.26 12.93 -6.15
N ALA A 30 -6.22 13.42 -5.49
CA ALA A 30 -6.38 14.12 -4.23
C ALA A 30 -6.73 15.61 -4.48
N PRO A 31 -7.76 16.17 -3.83
CA PRO A 31 -8.15 17.57 -4.03
C PRO A 31 -7.18 18.55 -3.36
N VAL A 32 -6.46 18.10 -2.34
CA VAL A 32 -5.52 18.88 -1.52
C VAL A 32 -4.31 18.01 -1.16
N ASP A 33 -3.26 18.65 -0.66
CA ASP A 33 -2.08 17.95 -0.17
C ASP A 33 -2.38 17.11 1.09
N LEU A 34 -1.51 16.13 1.38
CA LEU A 34 -1.63 15.23 2.51
C LEU A 34 -1.50 15.98 3.84
N THR A 35 -2.29 15.53 4.80
CA THR A 35 -2.15 16.02 6.18
C THR A 35 -0.84 15.51 6.76
N SER A 36 -0.11 16.38 7.49
CA SER A 36 1.12 16.00 8.16
C SER A 36 0.84 14.97 9.26
N VAL A 37 1.62 13.88 9.29
CA VAL A 37 1.57 12.92 10.40
C VAL A 37 2.66 13.25 11.41
N PRO A 38 2.33 13.52 12.69
CA PRO A 38 3.32 13.81 13.72
C PRO A 38 4.40 12.73 13.79
N GLY A 39 5.66 13.14 13.78
CA GLY A 39 6.79 12.21 13.79
C GLY A 39 7.17 11.64 12.41
N PHE A 40 6.50 12.03 11.33
CA PHE A 40 6.83 11.66 9.94
C PHE A 40 6.88 12.90 9.04
N VAL A 41 8.02 13.60 9.06
CA VAL A 41 8.16 14.94 8.46
C VAL A 41 9.10 14.99 7.26
N THR A 42 9.80 13.89 6.97
CA THR A 42 10.90 13.88 6.00
C THR A 42 10.44 13.60 4.57
N SER A 43 9.47 12.71 4.40
CA SER A 43 8.99 12.24 3.10
C SER A 43 7.46 12.19 3.09
N ARG A 44 6.89 12.05 1.89
CA ARG A 44 5.46 11.79 1.70
C ARG A 44 5.08 10.33 1.91
N PHE A 45 6.04 9.40 2.01
CA PHE A 45 5.79 7.96 2.08
C PHE A 45 4.84 7.61 3.24
N ASN A 46 5.24 7.99 4.46
CA ASN A 46 4.49 7.66 5.66
C ASN A 46 3.12 8.41 5.72
N PRO A 47 3.03 9.73 5.45
CA PRO A 47 1.74 10.41 5.31
C PRO A 47 0.81 9.79 4.26
N LEU A 48 1.35 9.31 3.14
CA LEU A 48 0.55 8.73 2.06
C LEU A 48 -0.02 7.36 2.47
N VAL A 49 0.79 6.53 3.14
CA VAL A 49 0.34 5.26 3.75
C VAL A 49 -0.78 5.51 4.77
N ALA A 50 -0.62 6.50 5.63
CA ALA A 50 -1.63 6.84 6.63
C ALA A 50 -2.94 7.29 5.97
N ALA A 51 -2.86 8.26 5.05
CA ALA A 51 -4.03 8.83 4.41
C ALA A 51 -4.83 7.80 3.58
N VAL A 52 -4.15 6.91 2.84
CA VAL A 52 -4.87 5.89 2.05
C VAL A 52 -5.54 4.85 2.95
N ALA A 53 -4.91 4.49 4.07
CA ALA A 53 -5.51 3.59 5.05
C ALA A 53 -6.72 4.24 5.74
N GLU A 54 -6.65 5.53 6.09
CA GLU A 54 -7.77 6.27 6.67
C GLU A 54 -8.96 6.37 5.70
N GLN A 55 -8.71 6.62 4.41
CA GLN A 55 -9.77 6.62 3.40
C GLN A 55 -10.39 5.24 3.19
N CYS A 56 -9.58 4.18 3.30
CA CYS A 56 -10.04 2.80 3.13
C CYS A 56 -10.86 2.30 4.33
N LEU A 57 -10.42 2.61 5.55
CA LEU A 57 -11.05 2.14 6.79
C LEU A 57 -12.17 3.05 7.30
N GLY A 58 -12.16 4.33 6.92
CA GLY A 58 -13.04 5.34 7.48
C GLY A 58 -12.63 5.78 8.88
N ALA A 59 -13.57 6.27 9.67
CA ALA A 59 -13.28 6.73 11.02
C ALA A 59 -12.85 5.57 11.95
N PRO A 60 -11.92 5.79 12.90
CA PRO A 60 -11.63 4.82 13.95
C PRO A 60 -12.90 4.39 14.70
N GLY A 61 -13.09 3.07 14.86
CA GLY A 61 -14.32 2.50 15.43
C GLY A 61 -15.50 2.42 14.47
N GLY A 62 -15.32 2.77 13.19
CA GLY A 62 -16.32 2.56 12.14
C GLY A 62 -16.54 1.09 11.79
N ASP A 63 -17.64 0.82 11.08
CA ASP A 63 -18.18 -0.53 10.83
C ASP A 63 -17.18 -1.51 10.20
N LEU A 64 -16.22 -1.03 9.41
CA LEU A 64 -15.25 -1.88 8.72
C LEU A 64 -14.28 -2.57 9.69
N ILE A 65 -13.94 -1.91 10.80
CA ILE A 65 -12.91 -2.35 11.76
C ILE A 65 -13.43 -2.57 13.18
N HIS A 66 -14.67 -2.14 13.47
CA HIS A 66 -15.25 -2.21 14.80
C HIS A 66 -15.27 -3.66 15.34
N GLY A 67 -14.59 -3.88 16.47
CA GLY A 67 -14.46 -5.21 17.11
C GLY A 67 -13.60 -6.22 16.33
N LEU A 68 -12.90 -5.77 15.28
CA LEU A 68 -12.14 -6.61 14.36
C LEU A 68 -10.64 -6.30 14.36
N GLY A 69 -10.19 -5.26 15.06
CA GLY A 69 -8.78 -4.85 15.10
C GLY A 69 -7.83 -5.97 15.51
N GLU A 70 -8.17 -6.76 16.53
CA GLU A 70 -7.35 -7.91 16.97
C GLU A 70 -7.26 -9.03 15.92
N ARG A 71 -8.24 -9.09 15.01
CA ARG A 71 -8.38 -10.09 13.94
C ARG A 71 -8.07 -9.51 12.56
N THR A 72 -7.37 -8.37 12.53
CA THR A 72 -6.97 -7.68 11.32
C THR A 72 -5.45 -7.71 11.19
N ALA A 73 -4.94 -8.21 10.06
CA ALA A 73 -3.53 -8.12 9.72
C ALA A 73 -3.27 -6.94 8.77
N ILE A 74 -2.01 -6.51 8.68
CA ILE A 74 -1.56 -5.46 7.75
C ILE A 74 -0.45 -6.01 6.85
N VAL A 75 -0.60 -5.82 5.54
CA VAL A 75 0.43 -6.11 4.53
C VAL A 75 0.79 -4.82 3.82
N LEU A 76 2.01 -4.33 4.00
CA LEU A 76 2.57 -3.22 3.24
C LEU A 76 3.40 -3.75 2.06
N ALA A 77 3.17 -3.22 0.87
CA ALA A 77 3.89 -3.59 -0.34
C ALA A 77 4.57 -2.35 -0.94
N THR A 78 5.87 -2.47 -1.18
CA THR A 78 6.67 -1.41 -1.82
C THR A 78 7.96 -2.00 -2.40
N ALA A 79 8.28 -1.63 -3.64
CA ALA A 79 9.49 -2.00 -4.33
C ALA A 79 10.70 -1.20 -3.83
N CYS A 80 10.51 0.08 -3.49
CA CYS A 80 11.62 0.98 -3.12
C CYS A 80 11.58 1.41 -1.65
N GLY A 81 10.44 1.38 -0.98
CA GLY A 81 10.28 1.91 0.38
C GLY A 81 10.50 3.42 0.46
N ASP A 82 10.73 3.94 1.66
CA ASP A 82 11.00 5.37 1.89
C ASP A 82 12.47 5.72 1.58
N THR A 83 12.80 5.74 0.29
CA THR A 83 14.15 6.07 -0.18
C THR A 83 14.55 7.51 0.12
N THR A 84 13.59 8.44 0.15
CA THR A 84 13.84 9.84 0.52
C THR A 84 14.38 9.96 1.95
N THR A 85 13.70 9.33 2.92
CA THR A 85 14.16 9.35 4.32
C THR A 85 15.45 8.56 4.49
N SER A 86 15.56 7.39 3.84
CA SER A 86 16.75 6.54 3.91
C SER A 86 18.00 7.22 3.35
N ASP A 87 17.87 7.97 2.24
CA ASP A 87 18.97 8.72 1.65
C ASP A 87 19.37 9.93 2.48
N LEU A 88 18.40 10.64 3.07
CA LEU A 88 18.71 11.70 4.02
C LEU A 88 19.47 11.15 5.23
N ALA A 89 19.01 10.03 5.80
CA ALA A 89 19.68 9.39 6.93
C ALA A 89 21.11 8.95 6.56
N THR A 90 21.30 8.36 5.39
CA THR A 90 22.62 7.94 4.89
C THR A 90 23.56 9.12 4.69
N ARG A 91 23.09 10.20 4.05
CA ARG A 91 23.91 11.41 3.83
C ARG A 91 24.34 12.06 5.14
N LYS A 92 23.45 12.13 6.13
CA LYS A 92 23.78 12.65 7.46
C LYS A 92 24.84 11.80 8.19
N LEU A 93 24.72 10.47 8.09
CA LEU A 93 25.72 9.55 8.65
C LEU A 93 27.09 9.75 8.00
N VAL A 94 27.16 9.79 6.67
CA VAL A 94 28.42 10.00 5.93
C VAL A 94 29.04 11.36 6.27
N ALA A 95 28.22 12.38 6.51
CA ALA A 95 28.67 13.70 6.95
C ALA A 95 29.07 13.78 8.43
N GLY A 96 29.06 12.68 9.18
CA GLY A 96 29.40 12.64 10.61
C GLY A 96 28.41 13.38 11.52
N GLN A 97 27.19 13.63 11.05
CA GLN A 97 26.17 14.35 11.82
C GLN A 97 25.49 13.41 12.82
N VAL A 98 25.22 13.91 14.03
CA VAL A 98 24.51 13.15 15.06
C VAL A 98 23.12 12.78 14.54
N HIS A 99 22.80 11.48 14.58
CA HIS A 99 21.50 10.98 14.22
C HIS A 99 20.42 11.56 15.13
N SER A 100 19.43 12.23 14.54
CA SER A 100 18.15 12.43 15.24
C SER A 100 17.53 11.05 15.46
N PRO A 101 17.22 10.64 16.71
CA PRO A 101 16.57 9.36 16.97
C PRO A 101 15.27 9.19 16.17
N LEU A 102 14.56 10.29 15.90
CA LEU A 102 13.37 10.29 15.06
C LEU A 102 13.66 9.88 13.61
N LEU A 103 14.79 10.29 13.03
CA LEU A 103 15.14 9.92 11.65
C LEU A 103 15.44 8.42 11.51
N PHE A 104 16.02 7.80 12.54
CA PHE A 104 16.23 6.36 12.55
C PHE A 104 14.88 5.62 12.51
N PHE A 105 13.93 6.00 13.37
CA PHE A 105 12.59 5.40 13.36
C PHE A 105 11.84 5.62 12.04
N GLN A 106 11.90 6.82 11.46
CA GLN A 106 11.25 7.14 10.18
C GLN A 106 11.84 6.38 8.98
N SER A 107 13.12 5.98 9.05
CA SER A 107 13.77 5.23 7.97
C SER A 107 13.30 3.78 7.85
N VAL A 108 12.60 3.25 8.85
CA VAL A 108 12.03 1.91 8.79
C VAL A 108 10.70 1.98 8.04
N THR A 109 10.60 1.29 6.91
CA THR A 109 9.44 1.29 6.00
C THR A 109 8.11 0.98 6.71
N THR A 110 8.13 0.14 7.76
CA THR A 110 6.94 -0.27 8.51
C THR A 110 6.58 0.63 9.68
N SER A 111 7.37 1.66 9.98
CA SER A 111 7.19 2.48 11.19
C SER A 111 5.82 3.16 11.26
N ILE A 112 5.27 3.62 10.14
CA ILE A 112 3.91 4.18 10.06
C ILE A 112 2.81 3.16 10.38
N LEU A 113 3.06 1.87 10.17
CA LEU A 113 2.05 0.84 10.44
C LEU A 113 1.78 0.72 11.94
N GLY A 114 2.75 1.04 12.80
CA GLY A 114 2.54 1.14 14.25
C GLY A 114 1.62 2.30 14.65
N HIS A 115 1.68 3.42 13.92
CA HIS A 115 0.75 4.54 14.10
C HIS A 115 -0.68 4.13 13.73
N LEU A 116 -0.85 3.51 12.56
CA LEU A 116 -2.14 2.98 12.11
C LEU A 116 -2.70 1.91 13.06
N ALA A 117 -1.85 0.98 13.47
CA ALA A 117 -2.22 -0.09 14.39
C ALA A 117 -2.77 0.47 15.71
N ARG A 118 -2.09 1.46 16.28
CA ARG A 118 -2.57 2.15 17.48
C ARG A 118 -3.89 2.89 17.25
N GLN A 119 -4.03 3.59 16.12
CA GLN A 119 -5.21 4.40 15.81
C GLN A 119 -6.48 3.56 15.63
N TYR A 120 -6.34 2.39 15.00
CA TYR A 120 -7.46 1.50 14.68
C TYR A 120 -7.60 0.29 15.62
N GLY A 121 -6.74 0.17 16.63
CA GLY A 121 -6.72 -0.98 17.54
C GLY A 121 -6.34 -2.28 16.86
N ILE A 122 -5.54 -2.22 15.79
CA ILE A 122 -5.09 -3.39 15.05
C ILE A 122 -3.93 -4.05 15.79
N THR A 123 -4.08 -5.31 16.16
CA THR A 123 -3.02 -6.08 16.86
C THR A 123 -2.65 -7.38 16.17
N GLY A 124 -3.21 -7.65 15.00
CA GLY A 124 -2.82 -8.77 14.18
C GLY A 124 -1.45 -8.57 13.51
N PRO A 125 -0.98 -9.58 12.74
CA PRO A 125 0.34 -9.55 12.11
C PRO A 125 0.56 -8.34 11.20
N VAL A 126 1.77 -7.79 11.23
CA VAL A 126 2.22 -6.72 10.34
C VAL A 126 3.38 -7.23 9.49
N SER A 127 3.21 -7.22 8.18
CA SER A 127 4.21 -7.68 7.22
C SER A 127 4.50 -6.61 6.18
N CYS A 128 5.75 -6.57 5.71
CA CYS A 128 6.15 -5.76 4.56
C CYS A 128 6.75 -6.66 3.49
N VAL A 129 6.30 -6.51 2.25
CA VAL A 129 6.79 -7.23 1.09
C VAL A 129 7.41 -6.26 0.09
N SER A 130 8.59 -6.63 -0.39
CA SER A 130 9.29 -5.99 -1.49
C SER A 130 9.76 -7.11 -2.42
N ALA A 131 9.51 -6.96 -3.71
CA ALA A 131 9.84 -7.97 -4.72
C ALA A 131 10.14 -7.26 -6.04
N CYS A 132 11.03 -7.84 -6.85
CA CYS A 132 11.33 -7.32 -8.18
C CYS A 132 10.14 -7.55 -9.14
N GLU A 133 9.54 -8.74 -9.08
CA GLU A 133 8.46 -9.16 -9.99
C GLU A 133 7.15 -9.44 -9.25
N ASP A 134 6.03 -9.19 -9.92
CA ASP A 134 4.66 -9.46 -9.43
C ASP A 134 4.44 -9.06 -7.95
N LEU A 135 4.80 -7.82 -7.60
CA LEU A 135 4.68 -7.34 -6.23
C LEU A 135 3.21 -7.27 -5.77
N ALA A 136 2.29 -6.84 -6.65
CA ALA A 136 0.85 -6.85 -6.36
C ALA A 136 0.34 -8.27 -6.10
N GLY A 137 0.66 -9.24 -6.98
CA GLY A 137 0.27 -10.63 -6.76
C GLY A 137 0.91 -11.22 -5.51
N SER A 138 2.16 -10.87 -5.20
CA SER A 138 2.84 -11.32 -3.97
C SER A 138 2.18 -10.79 -2.70
N ALA A 139 1.80 -9.51 -2.67
CA ALA A 139 1.05 -8.92 -1.56
C ALA A 139 -0.32 -9.58 -1.38
N LEU A 140 -1.02 -9.84 -2.48
CA LEU A 140 -2.33 -10.50 -2.47
C LEU A 140 -2.24 -11.97 -2.04
N ARG A 141 -1.21 -12.71 -2.47
CA ARG A 141 -0.97 -14.09 -2.01
C ARG A 141 -0.63 -14.14 -0.51
N LEU A 142 0.12 -13.17 -0.01
CA LEU A 142 0.39 -13.07 1.43
C LEU A 142 -0.90 -12.76 2.21
N ALA A 143 -1.77 -11.92 1.68
CA ALA A 143 -3.08 -11.68 2.28
C ALA A 143 -3.95 -12.95 2.28
N ASP A 144 -3.94 -13.75 1.21
CA ASP A 144 -4.65 -15.04 1.18
C ASP A 144 -4.12 -16.02 2.22
N LEU A 145 -2.78 -16.07 2.39
CA LEU A 145 -2.15 -16.90 3.41
C LEU A 145 -2.55 -16.48 4.83
N LEU A 146 -2.62 -15.16 5.09
CA LEU A 146 -3.06 -14.63 6.38
C LEU A 146 -4.55 -14.90 6.62
N LEU A 147 -5.40 -14.77 5.61
CA LEU A 147 -6.82 -15.11 5.70
C LEU A 147 -7.09 -16.61 5.82
N PHE A 148 -6.08 -17.47 5.62
CA PHE A 148 -6.18 -18.89 5.93
C PHE A 148 -6.16 -19.15 7.44
N ASP A 149 -5.61 -18.23 8.24
CA ASP A 149 -5.66 -18.31 9.69
C ASP A 149 -7.08 -18.00 10.19
N ASP A 150 -7.67 -18.91 10.95
CA ASP A 150 -9.01 -18.75 11.51
C ASP A 150 -9.09 -17.62 12.55
N GLU A 151 -7.96 -17.22 13.15
CA GLU A 151 -7.88 -16.09 14.06
C GLU A 151 -7.95 -14.73 13.34
N LEU A 152 -7.70 -14.71 12.02
CA LEU A 152 -7.74 -13.51 11.20
C LEU A 152 -9.02 -13.45 10.36
N GLU A 153 -9.77 -12.36 10.52
CA GLU A 153 -10.97 -12.09 9.73
C GLU A 153 -10.69 -11.15 8.56
N GLN A 154 -9.66 -10.32 8.68
CA GLN A 154 -9.38 -9.26 7.71
C GLN A 154 -7.89 -9.06 7.45
N VAL A 155 -7.57 -8.59 6.25
CA VAL A 155 -6.22 -8.11 5.92
C VAL A 155 -6.31 -6.76 5.22
N LEU A 156 -5.64 -5.76 5.78
CA LEU A 156 -5.42 -4.47 5.15
C LEU A 156 -4.16 -4.55 4.29
N VAL A 157 -4.33 -4.59 2.97
CA VAL A 157 -3.23 -4.53 2.00
C VAL A 157 -3.02 -3.09 1.59
N ILE A 158 -1.80 -2.58 1.77
CA ILE A 158 -1.40 -1.22 1.38
C ILE A 158 -0.26 -1.33 0.37
N GLY A 159 -0.47 -0.84 -0.84
CA GLY A 159 0.60 -0.62 -1.81
C GLY A 159 1.00 0.84 -1.84
N VAL A 160 2.30 1.15 -1.87
CA VAL A 160 2.80 2.53 -1.91
C VAL A 160 4.10 2.63 -2.70
N GLU A 161 4.20 3.70 -3.49
CA GLU A 161 5.44 4.13 -4.12
C GLU A 161 5.55 5.66 -4.16
N LEU A 162 6.80 6.11 -4.10
CA LEU A 162 7.13 7.50 -4.40
C LEU A 162 7.71 7.62 -5.81
N ALA A 163 7.69 8.84 -6.34
CA ALA A 163 8.46 9.19 -7.52
C ALA A 163 9.94 8.79 -7.32
N PRO A 164 10.58 8.17 -8.33
CA PRO A 164 11.96 7.70 -8.21
C PRO A 164 12.93 8.88 -7.98
N ASN A 165 13.74 8.77 -6.94
CA ASN A 165 14.87 9.69 -6.71
C ASN A 165 16.15 9.20 -7.43
N ASP A 166 17.24 9.95 -7.37
CA ASP A 166 18.51 9.60 -8.02
C ASP A 166 19.01 8.20 -7.67
N ARG A 167 18.84 7.77 -6.42
CA ARG A 167 19.24 6.44 -5.96
C ARG A 167 18.38 5.35 -6.60
N VAL A 168 17.06 5.52 -6.61
CA VAL A 168 16.14 4.58 -7.25
C VAL A 168 16.46 4.47 -8.73
N THR A 169 16.65 5.60 -9.42
CA THR A 169 17.04 5.64 -10.83
C THR A 169 18.35 4.89 -11.06
N TRP A 170 19.39 5.17 -10.25
CA TRP A 170 20.69 4.49 -10.34
C TRP A 170 20.61 2.96 -10.17
N VAL A 171 19.77 2.48 -9.23
CA VAL A 171 19.55 1.05 -9.00
C VAL A 171 18.81 0.42 -10.18
N ARG A 172 17.77 1.08 -10.69
CA ARG A 172 16.99 0.61 -11.83
C ARG A 172 17.82 0.48 -13.09
N ASP A 173 18.69 1.46 -13.37
CA ASP A 173 19.58 1.44 -14.52
C ASP A 173 20.58 0.27 -14.47
N ARG A 174 20.87 -0.27 -13.27
CA ARG A 174 21.89 -1.31 -13.04
C ARG A 174 21.33 -2.72 -12.87
N LEU A 175 20.11 -2.88 -12.36
CA LEU A 175 19.48 -4.20 -12.24
C LEU A 175 19.24 -4.85 -13.62
N GLY A 176 19.25 -4.05 -14.68
CA GLY A 176 19.15 -4.53 -16.06
C GLY A 176 17.79 -5.17 -16.36
N ALA A 177 17.68 -5.81 -17.53
CA ALA A 177 16.44 -6.43 -17.97
C ALA A 177 16.15 -7.80 -17.30
N GLU A 178 17.15 -8.40 -16.64
CA GLU A 178 17.04 -9.73 -16.03
C GLU A 178 16.43 -9.69 -14.62
N HIS A 179 16.47 -8.54 -13.96
CA HIS A 179 15.84 -8.30 -12.65
C HIS A 179 15.04 -7.01 -12.66
N PRO A 180 14.02 -6.89 -13.53
CA PRO A 180 13.28 -5.66 -13.66
C PRO A 180 12.59 -5.37 -12.32
N LEU A 181 12.94 -4.26 -11.68
CA LEU A 181 12.01 -3.67 -10.72
C LEU A 181 10.73 -3.39 -11.49
N GLY A 182 9.61 -3.93 -11.02
CA GLY A 182 8.29 -3.68 -11.60
C GLY A 182 8.11 -2.19 -11.91
N ARG A 183 7.33 -1.88 -12.95
CA ARG A 183 7.12 -0.48 -13.36
C ARG A 183 6.69 0.33 -12.13
N LEU A 184 7.40 1.41 -11.81
CA LEU A 184 6.96 2.37 -10.81
C LEU A 184 5.85 3.24 -11.40
N PRO A 185 5.02 3.89 -10.57
CA PRO A 185 4.13 4.95 -11.04
C PRO A 185 4.89 5.99 -11.86
N LEU A 186 4.24 6.59 -12.86
CA LEU A 186 4.86 7.49 -13.83
C LEU A 186 5.33 8.81 -13.21
N GLY A 187 6.47 8.78 -12.51
CA GLY A 187 7.13 9.97 -11.95
C GLY A 187 6.39 10.63 -10.79
N GLU A 188 5.47 9.92 -10.17
CA GLU A 188 4.49 10.48 -9.24
C GLU A 188 4.32 9.59 -8.01
N ASP A 189 3.95 10.18 -6.87
CA ASP A 189 3.67 9.44 -5.64
C ASP A 189 2.26 8.83 -5.70
N ALA A 190 2.11 7.56 -5.34
CA ALA A 190 0.81 6.91 -5.32
C ALA A 190 0.72 5.84 -4.22
N ALA A 191 -0.49 5.66 -3.70
CA ALA A 191 -0.80 4.55 -2.81
C ALA A 191 -2.20 4.01 -3.02
N VAL A 192 -2.41 2.78 -2.57
CA VAL A 192 -3.69 2.07 -2.65
C VAL A 192 -3.84 1.22 -1.40
N ALA A 193 -5.03 1.20 -0.84
CA ALA A 193 -5.40 0.34 0.27
C ALA A 193 -6.62 -0.49 -0.08
N LEU A 194 -6.57 -1.77 0.25
CA LEU A 194 -7.67 -2.72 0.12
C LEU A 194 -7.87 -3.42 1.47
N LEU A 195 -9.08 -3.35 2.01
CA LEU A 195 -9.48 -4.18 3.14
C LEU A 195 -10.12 -5.46 2.58
N LEU A 196 -9.49 -6.59 2.85
CA LEU A 196 -9.86 -7.89 2.33
C LEU A 196 -10.48 -8.75 3.45
N ARG A 197 -11.54 -9.48 3.12
CA ARG A 197 -12.15 -10.51 3.98
C ARG A 197 -12.25 -11.83 3.25
N ARG A 198 -12.36 -12.94 3.98
CA ARG A 198 -12.78 -14.22 3.40
C ARG A 198 -14.16 -14.07 2.77
N ALA A 199 -14.31 -14.56 1.53
CA ALA A 199 -15.58 -14.63 0.84
C ALA A 199 -16.05 -16.09 0.77
N THR A 200 -17.36 -16.29 0.70
CA THR A 200 -17.97 -17.62 0.48
C THR A 200 -18.11 -17.96 -1.00
N ARG A 201 -18.06 -16.95 -1.89
CA ARG A 201 -18.10 -17.09 -3.35
C ARG A 201 -17.32 -15.98 -4.04
N GLY A 202 -16.68 -16.35 -5.15
CA GLY A 202 -16.11 -15.41 -6.13
C GLY A 202 -14.78 -14.82 -5.68
N ARG A 203 -13.75 -14.99 -6.51
CA ARG A 203 -12.52 -14.21 -6.45
C ARG A 203 -12.72 -13.02 -7.39
N PRO A 204 -12.54 -11.76 -6.96
CA PRO A 204 -12.36 -10.68 -7.91
C PRO A 204 -11.13 -11.04 -8.75
N ALA A 205 -11.34 -11.31 -10.03
CA ALA A 205 -10.27 -11.68 -10.93
C ALA A 205 -9.26 -10.53 -10.93
N VAL A 206 -7.99 -10.83 -10.67
CA VAL A 206 -6.91 -9.87 -10.90
C VAL A 206 -6.75 -9.79 -12.40
N PRO A 207 -6.99 -8.64 -13.06
CA PRO A 207 -6.81 -8.52 -14.49
C PRO A 207 -5.36 -8.85 -14.87
N ALA A 208 -5.15 -9.65 -15.91
CA ALA A 208 -3.82 -10.05 -16.35
C ALA A 208 -2.98 -8.84 -16.83
N ASP A 209 -3.64 -7.84 -17.41
CA ASP A 209 -3.05 -6.52 -17.70
C ASP A 209 -3.50 -5.50 -16.65
N PRO A 210 -2.58 -4.69 -16.07
CA PRO A 210 -2.96 -3.67 -15.10
C PRO A 210 -3.89 -2.65 -15.80
N PRO A 211 -5.15 -2.49 -15.35
CA PRO A 211 -6.10 -1.58 -15.99
C PRO A 211 -5.65 -0.12 -15.92
N HIS A 212 -4.69 0.19 -15.04
CA HIS A 212 -4.12 1.51 -14.85
C HIS A 212 -2.59 1.48 -14.99
N PRO A 213 -2.04 1.46 -16.22
CA PRO A 213 -0.59 1.35 -16.46
C PRO A 213 0.21 2.53 -15.91
N ALA A 214 -0.42 3.68 -15.70
CA ALA A 214 0.19 4.87 -15.09
C ALA A 214 0.66 4.64 -13.64
N TYR A 215 0.07 3.66 -12.95
CA TYR A 215 0.40 3.29 -11.57
C TYR A 215 1.48 2.20 -11.49
N GLY A 216 2.00 1.74 -12.64
CA GLY A 216 3.00 0.69 -12.65
C GLY A 216 2.48 -0.59 -11.97
N TRP A 217 3.24 -1.16 -11.04
CA TRP A 217 2.86 -2.38 -10.32
C TRP A 217 1.62 -2.20 -9.44
N LEU A 218 1.35 -0.97 -8.97
CA LEU A 218 0.13 -0.66 -8.21
C LEU A 218 -1.13 -0.77 -9.07
N GLY A 219 -1.02 -0.74 -10.40
CA GLY A 219 -2.16 -0.70 -11.32
C GLY A 219 -3.14 -1.87 -11.16
N GLN A 220 -2.66 -3.05 -10.76
CA GLN A 220 -3.53 -4.19 -10.43
C GLN A 220 -4.38 -3.92 -9.18
N LEU A 221 -3.78 -3.37 -8.13
CA LEU A 221 -4.48 -3.03 -6.89
C LEU A 221 -5.46 -1.87 -7.10
N VAL A 222 -5.09 -0.87 -7.92
CA VAL A 222 -6.00 0.21 -8.32
C VAL A 222 -7.20 -0.35 -9.11
N GLY A 223 -6.99 -1.35 -9.98
CA GLY A 223 -8.07 -2.05 -10.66
C GLY A 223 -9.07 -2.72 -9.71
N LEU A 224 -8.57 -3.34 -8.63
CA LEU A 224 -9.42 -3.89 -7.58
C LEU A 224 -10.16 -2.79 -6.81
N CYS A 225 -9.51 -1.65 -6.57
CA CYS A 225 -10.13 -0.50 -5.93
C CYS A 225 -11.27 0.09 -6.77
N THR A 226 -11.09 0.24 -8.08
CA THR A 226 -12.11 0.81 -8.97
C THR A 226 -13.29 -0.14 -9.18
N ALA A 227 -13.04 -1.44 -9.26
CA ALA A 227 -14.08 -2.47 -9.29
C ALA A 227 -14.91 -2.52 -8.00
N ALA A 228 -14.28 -2.32 -6.83
CA ALA A 228 -15.00 -2.26 -5.56
C ALA A 228 -15.89 -1.00 -5.43
N ALA A 229 -15.48 0.12 -6.05
CA ALA A 229 -16.27 1.35 -6.08
C ALA A 229 -17.50 1.28 -7.02
N HIS A 230 -17.45 0.40 -8.03
CA HIS A 230 -18.53 0.14 -8.97
C HIS A 230 -18.89 -1.34 -8.93
N PRO A 231 -19.51 -1.83 -7.83
CA PRO A 231 -20.04 -3.18 -7.82
C PRO A 231 -21.10 -3.24 -8.92
N ASP A 232 -20.78 -3.92 -10.02
CA ASP A 232 -21.64 -4.05 -11.18
C ASP A 232 -23.09 -4.29 -10.75
N THR A 233 -24.00 -3.39 -11.16
CA THR A 233 -25.46 -3.53 -11.04
C THR A 233 -26.02 -4.59 -12.00
N SER A 234 -25.24 -5.61 -12.33
CA SER A 234 -25.61 -6.72 -13.20
C SER A 234 -25.70 -8.01 -12.39
N THR A 235 -26.71 -8.06 -11.54
CA THR A 235 -27.43 -9.31 -11.29
C THR A 235 -28.90 -9.03 -11.59
N THR A 236 -29.25 -9.10 -12.87
CA THR A 236 -30.62 -9.26 -13.30
C THR A 236 -30.66 -10.47 -14.23
N ASP A 237 -31.43 -11.46 -13.77
CA ASP A 237 -31.94 -12.69 -14.40
C ASP A 237 -30.98 -13.87 -14.65
#